data_AF-A0A409YM45-F1
#
_entry.id   AF-A0A409YM45-F1
#
_cell.length_a   1.000
_cell.length_b   1.000
_cell.length_c   1.000
_cell.angle_alpha   90.00
_cell.angle_beta   90.00
_cell.angle_gamma   90.00
#
_symmetry.space_group_name_H-M   'P 1'
#
loop_
_entity.id
_entity.type
_entity.pdbx_description
1 polymer ?
#
loop_
_entity_poly.entity_id
_entity_poly.type
_entity_poly.pdbx_seq_one_letter_code
_entity_poly.pdbx_strand_id
1 'polypeptide(L)'
;MHSTTIDDFNTPEFISTAPDLPCPSNTSATSSVSSPLPVHPLLNPLFADITLKATVNGSKYKNSKLDIKVVNIDGRLSLQHKVFKTWNTLDPAWVQPQHPHVSRDNSLLVVIEGEHVGQFVRQVDNVEIDGRMLMMLARIARAEETRDTLLPGFLYLPPSSLCVCSETDTSKKLNKGLIDGLREEARKGRL
;
A
#
# COMPACT_ATOMS: atom_id res chain seq x y z
N MET A 1 -62.32 7.73 50.51
CA MET A 1 -63.74 7.43 50.26
C MET A 1 -63.80 6.24 49.30
N HIS A 2 -64.79 5.35 49.45
CA HIS A 2 -64.82 4.00 48.87
C HIS A 2 -65.54 3.92 47.51
N SER A 3 -65.40 2.74 46.87
CA SER A 3 -66.24 2.19 45.77
C SER A 3 -65.94 2.78 44.38
N THR A 4 -66.05 2.08 43.24
CA THR A 4 -66.66 0.76 42.86
C THR A 4 -65.81 0.03 41.77
N THR A 5 -65.99 -1.25 41.37
CA THR A 5 -66.47 -2.54 41.95
C THR A 5 -66.64 -3.58 40.81
N ILE A 6 -66.55 -4.89 41.12
CA ILE A 6 -66.99 -6.09 40.37
C ILE A 6 -66.02 -6.88 39.45
N ASP A 7 -66.08 -8.19 39.73
CA ASP A 7 -65.43 -9.38 39.23
C ASP A 7 -65.83 -9.86 37.82
N ASP A 8 -64.92 -10.63 37.21
CA ASP A 8 -65.07 -12.01 36.68
C ASP A 8 -66.33 -12.45 35.89
N PHE A 9 -66.14 -13.14 34.74
CA PHE A 9 -66.86 -14.37 34.35
C PHE A 9 -66.43 -14.95 32.97
N ASN A 10 -66.03 -16.22 32.99
CA ASN A 10 -66.09 -17.29 31.96
C ASN A 10 -65.59 -17.14 30.50
N THR A 11 -64.75 -18.13 30.17
CA THR A 11 -64.46 -18.85 28.91
C THR A 11 -65.62 -19.03 27.91
N PRO A 12 -65.33 -19.21 26.60
CA PRO A 12 -64.97 -20.56 26.12
C PRO A 12 -63.78 -20.63 25.13
N GLU A 13 -63.14 -21.80 25.11
CA GLU A 13 -62.19 -22.19 24.07
C GLU A 13 -62.88 -22.38 22.71
N PHE A 14 -62.25 -21.97 21.61
CA PHE A 14 -62.59 -22.48 20.27
C PHE A 14 -61.34 -22.69 19.40
N ILE A 15 -60.86 -23.93 19.44
CA ILE A 15 -60.42 -24.77 18.31
C ILE A 15 -59.66 -24.09 17.16
N SER A 16 -58.35 -24.36 17.12
CA SER A 16 -57.54 -24.79 15.97
C SER A 16 -58.08 -24.52 14.55
N THR A 17 -57.28 -23.82 13.72
CA THR A 17 -56.37 -24.46 12.72
C THR A 17 -55.79 -23.37 11.81
N ALA A 18 -54.48 -23.13 11.89
CA ALA A 18 -53.73 -22.35 10.90
C ALA A 18 -52.70 -23.29 10.24
N PRO A 19 -52.48 -23.22 8.91
CA PRO A 19 -51.61 -24.16 8.21
C PRO A 19 -50.13 -23.88 8.48
N ASP A 20 -49.34 -24.95 8.67
CA ASP A 20 -47.90 -24.88 8.82
C ASP A 20 -47.22 -24.21 7.61
N LEU A 21 -46.41 -23.19 7.88
CA LEU A 21 -45.43 -22.66 6.94
C LEU A 21 -44.11 -23.41 7.11
N PRO A 22 -43.50 -23.94 6.02
CA PRO A 22 -42.24 -24.66 6.13
C PRO A 22 -41.11 -23.72 6.54
N CYS A 23 -40.37 -24.08 7.60
CA CYS A 23 -39.18 -23.35 8.02
C CYS A 23 -38.13 -23.33 6.90
N PRO A 24 -37.57 -22.16 6.54
CA PRO A 24 -36.31 -22.13 5.80
C PRO A 24 -35.21 -22.59 6.75
N SER A 25 -34.63 -23.76 6.47
CA SER A 25 -33.42 -24.22 7.16
C SER A 25 -32.34 -23.14 7.02
N ASN A 26 -31.93 -22.54 8.14
CA ASN A 26 -30.77 -21.68 8.20
C ASN A 26 -29.51 -22.53 8.01
N THR A 27 -29.24 -22.89 6.76
CA THR A 27 -27.93 -23.34 6.31
C THR A 27 -27.00 -22.15 6.45
N SER A 28 -26.37 -22.02 7.62
CA SER A 28 -25.25 -21.11 7.83
C SER A 28 -24.14 -21.53 6.87
N ALA A 29 -24.16 -20.96 5.68
CA ALA A 29 -23.02 -20.97 4.78
C ALA A 29 -21.89 -20.27 5.53
N THR A 30 -20.99 -21.07 6.10
CA THR A 30 -19.69 -20.62 6.54
C THR A 30 -18.99 -20.09 5.29
N SER A 31 -19.12 -18.77 5.07
CA SER A 31 -18.29 -18.02 4.15
C SER A 31 -16.85 -18.28 4.55
N SER A 32 -16.23 -19.23 3.87
CA SER A 32 -14.80 -19.48 3.97
C SER A 32 -14.12 -18.21 3.51
N VAL A 33 -13.72 -17.39 4.49
CA VAL A 33 -12.81 -16.27 4.26
C VAL A 33 -11.53 -16.92 3.77
N SER A 34 -11.39 -17.03 2.44
CA SER A 34 -10.11 -17.33 1.84
C SER A 34 -9.21 -16.19 2.24
N SER A 35 -8.27 -16.47 3.13
CA SER A 35 -7.15 -15.57 3.36
C SER A 35 -6.56 -15.27 1.97
N PRO A 36 -6.57 -14.01 1.51
CA PRO A 36 -6.03 -13.71 0.20
C PRO A 36 -4.58 -14.18 0.22
N LEU A 37 -4.22 -15.00 -0.78
CA LEU A 37 -2.82 -15.42 -0.99
C LEU A 37 -1.95 -14.16 -0.92
N PRO A 38 -0.78 -14.21 -0.26
CA PRO A 38 0.06 -13.03 -0.08
C PRO A 38 0.39 -12.43 -1.44
N VAL A 39 -0.31 -11.34 -1.77
CA VAL A 39 -0.11 -10.61 -3.02
C VAL A 39 1.30 -10.02 -2.94
N HIS A 40 2.12 -10.30 -3.94
CA HIS A 40 3.48 -9.75 -4.02
C HIS A 40 3.42 -8.24 -3.80
N PRO A 41 4.27 -7.64 -2.94
CA PRO A 41 4.09 -6.27 -2.48
C PRO A 41 4.07 -5.25 -3.63
N LEU A 42 4.70 -5.54 -4.77
CA LEU A 42 4.71 -4.67 -5.94
C LEU A 42 3.56 -4.93 -6.92
N LEU A 43 2.72 -5.95 -6.73
CA LEU A 43 1.50 -6.18 -7.51
C LEU A 43 0.33 -5.37 -6.94
N ASN A 44 0.45 -4.04 -7.00
CA ASN A 44 -0.56 -3.08 -6.57
C ASN A 44 -0.96 -2.15 -7.72
N PRO A 45 -2.25 -1.89 -7.99
CA PRO A 45 -2.68 -0.98 -9.06
C PRO A 45 -2.09 0.43 -8.94
N LEU A 46 -1.82 0.90 -7.72
CA LEU A 46 -1.25 2.22 -7.43
C LEU A 46 0.18 2.41 -7.99
N PHE A 47 0.82 1.35 -8.45
CA PHE A 47 2.18 1.39 -9.03
C PHE A 47 2.22 1.29 -10.56
N ALA A 48 1.07 1.29 -11.25
CA ALA A 48 1.02 1.08 -12.70
C ALA A 48 1.88 2.07 -13.51
N ASP A 49 1.84 3.35 -13.14
CA ASP A 49 2.62 4.42 -13.78
C ASP A 49 4.02 4.61 -13.19
N ILE A 50 4.42 3.76 -12.23
CA ILE A 50 5.69 3.87 -11.53
C ILE A 50 6.70 2.88 -12.11
N THR A 51 7.89 3.38 -12.46
CA THR A 51 9.03 2.50 -12.76
C THR A 51 9.79 2.27 -11.46
N LEU A 52 9.73 1.05 -10.95
CA LEU A 52 10.31 0.62 -9.69
C LEU A 52 11.64 -0.07 -9.93
N LYS A 53 12.55 -0.02 -8.96
CA LYS A 53 13.77 -0.82 -8.97
C LYS A 53 13.57 -2.10 -8.17
N ALA A 54 14.00 -3.21 -8.73
CA ALA A 54 13.94 -4.50 -8.09
C ALA A 54 15.23 -5.29 -8.28
N THR A 55 15.52 -6.18 -7.34
CA THR A 55 16.51 -7.24 -7.52
C THR A 55 15.79 -8.50 -8.01
N VAL A 56 16.26 -9.09 -9.10
CA VAL A 56 15.63 -10.25 -9.73
C VAL A 56 16.56 -11.46 -9.69
N ASN A 57 16.01 -12.57 -9.20
CA ASN A 57 16.67 -13.86 -8.97
C ASN A 57 15.78 -14.99 -9.52
N GLY A 58 16.08 -15.45 -10.73
CA GLY A 58 15.32 -16.52 -11.37
C GLY A 58 15.49 -16.54 -12.90
N SER A 59 15.21 -17.69 -13.50
CA SER A 59 15.50 -17.95 -14.92
C SER A 59 16.96 -17.61 -15.27
N LYS A 60 17.20 -16.63 -16.15
CA LYS A 60 18.51 -16.13 -16.55
C LYS A 60 19.08 -15.01 -15.66
N TYR A 61 18.32 -14.50 -14.69
CA TYR A 61 18.72 -13.40 -13.81
C TYR A 61 19.33 -13.90 -12.50
N LYS A 62 20.49 -13.34 -12.15
CA LYS A 62 21.23 -13.62 -10.91
C LYS A 62 21.58 -12.29 -10.26
N ASN A 63 20.99 -12.01 -9.10
CA ASN A 63 21.06 -10.75 -8.34
C ASN A 63 21.00 -9.50 -9.23
N SER A 64 20.16 -9.56 -10.28
CA SER A 64 20.15 -8.56 -11.34
C SER A 64 19.26 -7.38 -10.92
N LYS A 65 19.84 -6.19 -10.82
CA LYS A 65 19.08 -4.96 -10.54
C LYS A 65 18.41 -4.49 -11.82
N LEU A 66 17.08 -4.48 -11.83
CA LEU A 66 16.26 -4.18 -12.99
C LEU A 66 15.23 -3.10 -12.68
N ASP A 67 14.97 -2.28 -13.69
CA ASP A 67 13.86 -1.34 -13.72
C ASP A 67 12.61 -2.08 -14.22
N ILE A 68 11.56 -2.11 -13.39
CA ILE A 68 10.32 -2.84 -13.64
C ILE A 68 9.11 -1.90 -13.66
N LYS A 69 8.06 -2.32 -14.36
CA LYS A 69 6.72 -1.71 -14.31
C LYS A 69 5.69 -2.73 -13.87
N VAL A 70 4.65 -2.23 -13.22
CA VAL A 70 3.44 -3.00 -12.92
C VAL A 70 2.44 -2.74 -14.05
N VAL A 71 1.91 -3.80 -14.66
CA VAL A 71 0.96 -3.67 -15.79
C VAL A 71 -0.22 -4.60 -15.59
N ASN A 72 -1.40 -4.19 -16.05
CA ASN A 72 -2.57 -5.05 -16.09
C ASN A 72 -2.60 -5.79 -17.44
N ILE A 73 -2.58 -7.13 -17.40
CA ILE A 73 -2.69 -8.02 -18.56
C ILE A 73 -3.90 -8.91 -18.30
N ASP A 74 -4.92 -8.82 -19.16
CA ASP A 74 -6.14 -9.64 -19.10
C ASP A 74 -6.82 -9.67 -17.71
N GLY A 75 -6.83 -8.53 -17.02
CA GLY A 75 -7.41 -8.37 -15.68
C GLY A 75 -6.49 -8.78 -14.52
N ARG A 76 -5.23 -9.15 -14.79
CA ARG A 76 -4.25 -9.55 -13.78
C ARG A 76 -3.03 -8.63 -13.79
N LEU A 77 -2.63 -8.16 -12.60
CA LEU A 77 -1.38 -7.43 -12.46
C LEU A 77 -0.18 -8.35 -12.70
N SER A 78 0.78 -7.85 -13.46
CA SER A 78 2.01 -8.53 -13.85
C SER A 78 3.19 -7.59 -13.69
N LEU A 79 4.35 -8.13 -13.35
CA LEU A 79 5.61 -7.38 -13.33
C LEU A 79 6.30 -7.55 -14.67
N GLN A 80 6.63 -6.44 -15.34
CA GLN A 80 7.36 -6.44 -16.61
C GLN A 80 8.63 -5.62 -16.53
N HIS A 81 9.64 -6.03 -17.28
CA HIS A 81 10.85 -5.24 -17.46
C HIS A 81 11.25 -5.17 -18.94
N LYS A 82 11.91 -4.09 -19.33
CA LYS A 82 12.30 -3.85 -20.72
C LYS A 82 13.72 -4.36 -20.99
N VAL A 83 13.88 -5.11 -22.07
CA VAL A 83 15.19 -5.53 -22.61
C VAL A 83 15.24 -5.08 -24.06
N PHE A 84 16.11 -4.11 -24.36
CA PHE A 84 16.14 -3.38 -25.64
C PHE A 84 14.78 -2.81 -26.02
N LYS A 85 14.07 -3.44 -26.96
CA LYS A 85 12.73 -3.03 -27.46
C LYS A 85 11.59 -3.94 -26.97
N THR A 86 11.91 -5.03 -26.25
CA THR A 86 10.94 -6.05 -25.84
C THR A 86 10.63 -5.96 -24.36
N TRP A 87 9.34 -6.01 -24.00
CA TRP A 87 8.89 -6.18 -22.63
C TRP A 87 8.83 -7.68 -22.30
N ASN A 88 9.39 -8.07 -21.17
CA ASN A 88 9.37 -9.45 -20.68
C ASN A 88 8.65 -9.47 -19.34
N THR A 89 7.68 -10.37 -19.19
CA THR A 89 7.02 -10.63 -17.90
C THR A 89 7.96 -11.41 -16.99
N LEU A 90 7.97 -11.04 -15.72
CA LEU A 90 8.71 -11.68 -14.64
C LEU A 90 7.74 -12.49 -13.77
N ASP A 91 8.17 -13.67 -13.32
CA ASP A 91 7.50 -14.35 -12.22
C ASP A 91 7.65 -13.50 -10.95
N PRO A 92 6.55 -13.13 -10.25
CA PRO A 92 6.64 -12.36 -9.00
C PRO A 92 7.53 -13.01 -7.93
N ALA A 93 7.63 -14.34 -7.89
CA ALA A 93 8.49 -15.04 -6.94
C ALA A 93 10.00 -14.80 -7.17
N TRP A 94 10.40 -14.32 -8.34
CA TRP A 94 11.80 -13.96 -8.65
C TRP A 94 12.14 -12.51 -8.28
N VAL A 95 11.15 -11.68 -7.95
CA VAL A 95 11.31 -10.24 -7.81
C VAL A 95 11.31 -9.82 -6.35
N GLN A 96 12.30 -9.04 -5.94
CA GLN A 96 12.36 -8.40 -4.62
C GLN A 96 12.47 -6.88 -4.78
N PRO A 97 11.68 -6.07 -4.05
CA PRO A 97 11.82 -4.61 -4.06
C PRO A 97 13.26 -4.19 -3.75
N GLN A 98 13.78 -3.17 -4.45
CA GLN A 98 15.02 -2.55 -4.03
C GLN A 98 14.69 -1.52 -2.93
N HIS A 99 14.86 -1.93 -1.67
CA HIS A 99 14.78 -1.02 -0.54
C HIS A 99 15.92 0.02 -0.55
N PRO A 100 15.69 1.25 -0.05
CA PRO A 100 16.73 2.26 0.06
C PRO A 100 17.76 1.92 1.13
N HIS A 101 19.01 2.33 0.90
CA HIS A 101 20.09 2.24 1.87
C HIS A 101 20.14 3.51 2.72
N VAL A 102 19.84 3.36 4.02
CA VAL A 102 19.77 4.38 5.10
C VAL A 102 20.79 5.52 4.95
N SER A 103 22.05 5.22 4.65
CA SER A 103 23.14 6.21 4.59
C SER A 103 23.59 6.65 3.19
N ARG A 104 22.91 6.26 2.10
CA ARG A 104 23.44 6.46 0.73
C ARG A 104 22.45 6.92 -0.34
N ASP A 105 21.14 6.71 -0.18
CA ASP A 105 20.19 6.91 -1.28
C ASP A 105 19.53 8.30 -1.29
N ASN A 106 19.89 9.11 -2.29
CA ASN A 106 19.19 10.35 -2.64
C ASN A 106 18.02 10.11 -3.62
N SER A 107 17.61 8.86 -3.77
CA SER A 107 16.71 8.42 -4.82
C SER A 107 15.27 8.85 -4.55
N LEU A 108 14.46 8.98 -5.61
CA LEU A 108 13.01 9.01 -5.48
C LEU A 108 12.55 7.67 -4.88
N LEU A 109 11.67 7.71 -3.88
CA LEU A 109 11.12 6.52 -3.23
C LEU A 109 9.58 6.52 -3.36
N VAL A 110 8.99 5.34 -3.26
CA VAL A 110 7.55 5.16 -3.04
C VAL A 110 7.31 4.24 -1.86
N VAL A 111 6.25 4.51 -1.10
CA VAL A 111 5.80 3.63 -0.01
C VAL A 111 5.10 2.40 -0.60
N ILE A 112 5.52 1.20 -0.18
CA ILE A 112 5.01 -0.08 -0.72
C ILE A 112 4.18 -0.91 0.26
N GLU A 113 4.11 -0.53 1.54
CA GLU A 113 3.25 -1.17 2.54
C GLU A 113 2.68 -0.14 3.54
N GLY A 114 1.60 -0.49 4.24
CA GLY A 114 0.96 0.36 5.25
C GLY A 114 -0.05 1.39 4.71
N GLU A 115 -0.36 2.41 5.51
CA GLU A 115 -1.40 3.41 5.21
C GLU A 115 -1.04 4.32 4.02
N HIS A 116 0.24 4.57 3.79
CA HIS A 116 0.71 5.59 2.84
C HIS A 116 1.13 5.00 1.48
N VAL A 117 0.74 3.75 1.18
CA VAL A 117 1.06 3.04 -0.08
C VAL A 117 0.78 3.92 -1.31
N GLY A 118 1.72 3.92 -2.25
CA GLY A 118 1.65 4.72 -3.48
C GLY A 118 2.07 6.18 -3.33
N GLN A 119 2.27 6.69 -2.10
CA GLN A 119 2.81 8.04 -1.92
C GLN A 119 4.30 8.08 -2.28
N PHE A 120 4.67 9.05 -3.11
CA PHE A 120 6.05 9.38 -3.40
C PHE A 120 6.68 10.15 -2.24
N VAL A 121 7.92 9.79 -1.91
CA VAL A 121 8.66 10.38 -0.79
C VAL A 121 10.14 10.56 -1.11
N ARG A 122 10.80 11.43 -0.35
CA ARG A 122 12.24 11.71 -0.42
C ARG A 122 12.86 11.64 0.98
N GLN A 123 14.00 10.98 1.10
CA GLN A 123 14.73 10.92 2.37
C GLN A 123 15.32 12.28 2.75
N VAL A 124 14.88 12.80 3.89
CA VAL A 124 15.44 13.97 4.55
C VAL A 124 16.54 13.52 5.49
N ASP A 125 16.23 12.71 6.50
CA ASP A 125 17.23 12.26 7.48
C ASP A 125 16.91 10.84 7.99
N ASN A 126 17.71 10.34 8.93
CA ASN A 126 17.40 9.16 9.73
C ASN A 126 17.29 9.56 11.19
N VAL A 127 16.22 9.12 11.85
CA VAL A 127 15.89 9.49 13.22
C VAL A 127 15.62 8.24 14.05
N GLU A 128 15.98 8.28 15.33
CA GLU A 128 15.63 7.21 16.27
C GLU A 128 14.31 7.56 16.95
N ILE A 129 13.31 6.70 16.80
CA ILE A 129 11.99 6.81 17.44
C ILE A 129 11.71 5.47 18.12
N ASP A 130 11.39 5.50 19.41
CA ASP A 130 11.11 4.32 20.25
C ASP A 130 12.17 3.21 20.15
N GLY A 131 13.46 3.60 20.10
CA GLY A 131 14.59 2.69 19.98
C GLY A 131 14.78 2.07 18.59
N ARG A 132 14.12 2.61 17.56
CA ARG A 132 14.19 2.13 16.17
C ARG A 132 14.67 3.24 15.23
N MET A 133 15.64 2.92 14.39
CA MET A 133 16.11 3.82 13.34
C MET A 133 15.11 3.83 12.17
N LEU A 134 14.46 4.97 11.95
CA LEU A 134 13.49 5.21 10.89
C LEU A 134 14.01 6.29 9.93
N MET A 135 13.53 6.28 8.69
CA MET A 135 13.81 7.34 7.72
C MET A 135 12.78 8.46 7.92
N MET A 136 13.24 9.69 8.07
CA MET A 136 12.40 10.90 8.00
C MET A 136 12.21 11.25 6.52
N LEU A 137 10.94 11.28 6.09
CA LEU A 137 10.57 11.30 4.68
C LEU A 137 9.69 12.51 4.36
N ALA A 138 10.17 13.37 3.48
CA ALA A 138 9.36 14.43 2.90
C ALA A 138 8.38 13.83 1.88
N ARG A 139 7.08 14.13 2.04
CA ARG A 139 6.03 13.74 1.11
C ARG A 139 6.07 14.65 -0.12
N ILE A 140 5.89 14.09 -1.31
CA ILE A 140 5.93 14.87 -2.56
C ILE A 140 4.78 14.52 -3.51
N ALA A 141 4.23 15.56 -4.13
CA ALA A 141 3.46 15.42 -5.36
C ALA A 141 4.44 15.51 -6.53
N ARG A 142 4.56 14.40 -7.26
CA ARG A 142 5.39 14.28 -8.46
C ARG A 142 4.56 14.69 -9.69
N ALA A 143 5.15 15.52 -10.53
CA ALA A 143 4.70 15.74 -11.90
C ALA A 143 5.88 15.51 -12.84
N GLU A 144 5.64 15.00 -14.05
CA GLU A 144 6.74 14.74 -14.98
C GLU A 144 7.39 16.06 -15.45
N GLU A 145 8.70 15.98 -15.75
CA GLU A 145 9.55 17.07 -16.27
C GLU A 145 9.61 18.36 -15.42
N THR A 146 8.95 18.39 -14.26
CA THR A 146 8.88 19.52 -13.34
C THR A 146 9.57 19.17 -12.01
N ARG A 147 9.71 20.17 -11.14
CA ARG A 147 10.25 19.98 -9.79
C ARG A 147 9.17 19.42 -8.87
N ASP A 148 9.53 18.44 -8.04
CA ASP A 148 8.65 17.83 -7.05
C ASP A 148 8.07 18.91 -6.13
N THR A 149 6.74 18.87 -5.91
CA THR A 149 6.07 19.77 -4.95
C THR A 149 6.01 19.11 -3.59
N LEU A 150 6.51 19.78 -2.55
CA LEU A 150 6.40 19.29 -1.18
C LEU A 150 4.95 19.30 -0.71
N LEU A 151 4.50 18.18 -0.17
CA LEU A 151 3.22 18.05 0.52
C LEU A 151 3.41 18.29 2.02
N PRO A 152 2.36 18.72 2.76
CA PRO A 152 2.45 18.91 4.19
C PRO A 152 2.77 17.61 4.96
N GLY A 153 3.62 17.75 5.97
CA GLY A 153 3.99 16.69 6.91
C GLY A 153 5.11 15.76 6.43
N PHE A 154 5.73 15.09 7.41
CA PHE A 154 6.73 14.06 7.19
C PHE A 154 6.16 12.68 7.52
N LEU A 155 6.71 11.64 6.88
CA LEU A 155 6.48 10.24 7.27
C LEU A 155 7.74 9.70 7.96
N TYR A 156 7.56 8.77 8.90
CA TYR A 156 8.63 8.08 9.59
C TYR A 156 8.47 6.59 9.35
N LEU A 157 9.23 6.04 8.40
CA LEU A 157 9.07 4.66 7.94
C LEU A 157 10.41 3.93 7.91
N PRO A 158 10.44 2.61 8.15
CA PRO A 158 11.64 1.81 7.97
C PRO A 158 11.93 1.60 6.47
N PRO A 159 13.19 1.29 6.09
CA PRO A 159 13.55 1.02 4.69
C PRO A 159 12.74 -0.11 4.03
N SER A 160 12.28 -1.10 4.81
CA SER A 160 11.46 -2.21 4.30
C SER A 160 10.14 -1.74 3.68
N SER A 161 9.57 -0.65 4.18
CA SER A 161 8.29 -0.12 3.71
C SER A 161 8.41 0.72 2.43
N LEU A 162 9.61 0.83 1.87
CA LEU A 162 9.97 1.73 0.78
C LEU A 162 10.58 0.95 -0.38
N CYS A 163 10.28 1.37 -1.60
CA CYS A 163 10.97 0.92 -2.81
C CYS A 163 11.60 2.10 -3.53
N VAL A 164 12.80 1.90 -4.08
CA VAL A 164 13.48 2.88 -4.93
C VAL A 164 12.76 2.96 -6.28
N CYS A 165 12.42 4.18 -6.69
CA CYS A 165 11.89 4.47 -8.01
C CYS A 165 13.03 4.81 -8.99
N SER A 166 12.81 4.55 -10.27
CA SER A 166 13.67 5.07 -11.33
C SER A 166 13.35 6.53 -11.63
N GLU A 167 14.39 7.33 -11.70
CA GLU A 167 14.34 8.77 -11.91
C GLU A 167 15.35 9.17 -12.99
N THR A 168 14.91 10.02 -13.93
CA THR A 168 15.76 10.56 -14.98
C THR A 168 16.78 11.54 -14.41
N ASP A 169 17.94 11.68 -15.05
CA ASP A 169 18.97 12.61 -14.55
C ASP A 169 18.54 14.08 -14.64
N THR A 170 17.59 14.41 -15.52
CA THR A 170 16.93 15.72 -15.55
C THR A 170 16.10 15.96 -14.29
N SER A 171 15.25 14.99 -13.90
CA SER A 171 14.42 15.09 -12.69
C SER A 171 15.28 15.15 -11.42
N LYS A 172 16.35 14.33 -11.32
CA LYS A 172 17.33 14.42 -10.22
C LYS A 172 17.94 15.82 -10.11
N LYS A 173 18.32 16.44 -11.23
CA LYS A 173 18.92 17.79 -11.25
C LYS A 173 17.93 18.86 -10.80
N LEU A 174 16.68 18.81 -11.27
CA LEU A 174 15.62 19.73 -10.85
C LEU A 174 15.33 19.63 -9.34
N ASN A 175 15.34 18.40 -8.82
CA ASN A 175 15.01 18.12 -7.43
C ASN A 175 16.18 18.29 -6.45
N LYS A 176 17.45 18.23 -6.91
CA LYS A 176 18.64 18.31 -6.05
C LYS A 176 18.58 19.44 -5.03
N GLY A 177 18.34 20.69 -5.47
CA GLY A 177 18.29 21.85 -4.58
C GLY A 177 17.13 21.85 -3.57
N LEU A 178 16.05 21.10 -3.83
CA LEU A 178 14.97 20.88 -2.87
C LEU A 178 15.45 19.97 -1.73
N ILE A 179 16.10 18.87 -2.09
CA ILE A 179 16.54 17.84 -1.15
C ILE A 179 17.73 18.33 -0.31
N ASP A 180 18.69 19.00 -0.94
CA ASP A 180 19.83 19.61 -0.24
C ASP A 180 19.34 20.65 0.79
N GLY A 181 18.33 21.46 0.43
CA GLY A 181 17.72 22.44 1.33
C GLY A 181 17.00 21.82 2.53
N LEU A 182 16.15 20.82 2.31
CA LEU A 182 15.47 20.09 3.39
C LEU A 182 16.48 19.46 4.38
N ARG A 183 17.54 18.85 3.84
CA ARG A 183 18.60 18.21 4.64
C ARG A 183 19.42 19.19 5.45
N GLU A 184 19.63 20.39 4.91
CA GLU A 184 20.31 21.47 5.61
C GLU A 184 19.46 22.01 6.77
N GLU A 185 18.15 22.13 6.60
CA GLU A 185 17.26 22.58 7.69
C GLU A 185 17.02 21.49 8.75
N ALA A 186 16.94 20.20 8.36
CA ALA A 186 16.94 19.07 9.30
C ALA A 186 18.21 19.04 10.16
N ARG A 187 19.40 19.16 9.54
CA ARG A 187 20.69 19.23 10.27
C ARG A 187 20.82 20.44 11.20
N LYS A 188 19.99 21.48 11.03
CA LYS A 188 19.89 22.64 11.94
C LYS A 188 18.83 22.47 13.03
N GLY A 189 18.11 21.35 13.08
CA GLY A 189 17.00 21.12 14.01
C GLY A 189 15.79 22.03 13.77
N ARG A 190 15.49 22.34 12.49
CA ARG A 190 14.39 23.25 12.09
C ARG A 190 13.20 22.54 11.44
N LEU A 191 13.24 21.21 11.38
CA LEU A 191 12.20 20.32 10.83
C LEU A 191 11.83 19.25 11.86
#